data_AF-A3WWM4-F1
#
_entry.id   AF-A3WWM4-F1
#
_cell.length_a   1.000
_cell.length_b   1.000
_cell.length_c   1.000
_cell.angle_alpha   90.00
_cell.angle_beta   90.00
_cell.angle_gamma   90.00
#
_symmetry.space_group_name_H-M   'P 1'
#
loop_
_entity.id
_entity.type
_entity.pdbx_description
1 polymer ?
#
loop_
_entity_poly.entity_id
_entity_poly.type
_entity_poly.pdbx_seq_one_letter_code
_entity_poly.pdbx_strand_id
1 'polypeptide(L)'
;MNNNFPDLLRILTSNEKRQYFRNERLPRPRGIGLSNLPMVGIGSDLANESVNSVMKKLLKALHYRHTGHILPRGGSIELKWITNAYLHTLKEDQEFIGSLTGVPTLTRNGTDLSSQFSYRYGIDLEKLVSAFVIVFRNSLIGIGIVAHDERIFQCEADQAS
;
A
#
# COMPACT_ATOMS: atom_id res chain seq x y z
N MET A 1 -13.19 21.88 -15.36
CA MET A 1 -12.28 20.78 -14.96
C MET A 1 -12.35 19.73 -16.06
N ASN A 2 -11.32 19.61 -16.89
CA ASN A 2 -11.24 18.50 -17.85
C ASN A 2 -10.84 17.24 -17.08
N ASN A 3 -11.66 16.19 -17.20
CA ASN A 3 -11.32 14.88 -16.64
C ASN A 3 -10.35 14.18 -17.61
N ASN A 4 -9.10 14.00 -17.19
CA ASN A 4 -8.08 13.35 -18.01
C ASN A 4 -8.32 11.84 -18.20
N PHE A 5 -9.23 11.25 -17.43
CA PHE A 5 -9.58 9.82 -17.51
C PHE A 5 -11.09 9.65 -17.31
N PRO A 6 -11.92 9.91 -18.34
CA PRO A 6 -13.38 9.87 -18.23
C PRO A 6 -13.93 8.51 -17.75
N ASP A 7 -13.26 7.41 -18.07
CA ASP A 7 -13.69 6.05 -17.72
C ASP A 7 -13.09 5.51 -16.42
N LEU A 8 -12.17 6.25 -15.79
CA LEU A 8 -11.48 5.78 -14.58
C LEU A 8 -12.39 5.78 -13.36
N LEU A 9 -13.27 6.77 -13.25
CA LEU A 9 -14.13 6.99 -12.09
C LEU A 9 -15.59 6.81 -12.52
N ARG A 10 -16.24 5.77 -12.00
CA ARG A 10 -17.66 5.52 -12.23
C ARG A 10 -18.42 5.55 -10.92
N ILE A 11 -19.44 6.40 -10.82
CA ILE A 11 -20.32 6.41 -9.66
C ILE A 11 -21.05 5.07 -9.59
N LEU A 12 -20.97 4.39 -8.44
CA LEU A 12 -21.64 3.10 -8.27
C LEU A 12 -23.16 3.30 -8.14
N THR A 13 -23.92 2.41 -8.75
CA THR A 13 -25.37 2.33 -8.57
C THR A 13 -25.71 1.77 -7.18
N SER A 14 -26.94 1.97 -6.71
CA SER A 14 -27.40 1.42 -5.43
C SER A 14 -27.31 -0.12 -5.36
N ASN A 15 -27.47 -0.81 -6.49
CA ASN A 15 -27.36 -2.27 -6.56
C ASN A 15 -25.90 -2.75 -6.44
N GLU A 16 -24.98 -2.05 -7.10
CA GLU A 16 -23.54 -2.36 -7.01
C GLU A 16 -23.00 -2.07 -5.61
N LYS A 17 -23.43 -0.96 -5.00
CA LYS A 17 -23.14 -0.69 -3.58
C LYS A 17 -23.68 -1.83 -2.70
N ARG A 18 -24.93 -2.25 -2.91
CA ARG A 18 -25.54 -3.35 -2.15
C ARG A 18 -24.76 -4.67 -2.31
N GLN A 19 -24.30 -4.99 -3.52
CA GLN A 19 -23.51 -6.16 -3.82
C GLN A 19 -22.12 -6.09 -3.17
N TYR A 20 -21.45 -4.94 -3.26
CA TYR A 20 -20.17 -4.69 -2.59
C TYR A 20 -20.25 -4.93 -1.07
N PHE A 21 -21.22 -4.31 -0.39
CA PHE A 21 -21.42 -4.53 1.06
C PHE A 21 -21.70 -6.00 1.41
N ARG A 22 -22.36 -6.77 0.52
CA ARG A 22 -22.65 -8.19 0.73
C ARG A 22 -21.38 -9.05 0.54
N ASN A 23 -20.64 -8.82 -0.54
CA ASN A 23 -19.44 -9.58 -0.88
C ASN A 23 -18.34 -9.34 0.16
N GLU A 24 -18.12 -8.07 0.52
CA GLU A 24 -17.11 -7.65 1.50
C GLU A 24 -17.55 -7.85 2.96
N ARG A 25 -18.77 -8.37 3.19
CA ARG A 25 -19.36 -8.59 4.52
C ARG A 25 -19.32 -7.33 5.41
N LEU A 26 -19.42 -6.15 4.79
CA LEU A 26 -19.35 -4.88 5.50
C LEU A 26 -20.70 -4.52 6.14
N PRO A 27 -20.70 -3.97 7.36
CA PRO A 27 -21.93 -3.49 7.99
C PRO A 27 -22.46 -2.25 7.24
N ARG A 28 -23.77 -2.18 7.05
CA ARG A 28 -24.37 -0.98 6.45
C ARG A 28 -24.35 0.18 7.44
N PRO A 29 -23.96 1.40 7.01
CA PRO A 29 -24.06 2.57 7.85
C PRO A 29 -25.51 2.84 8.23
N ARG A 30 -25.76 3.04 9.53
CA ARG A 30 -27.11 3.27 10.07
C ARG A 30 -27.61 4.65 9.68
N GLY A 31 -28.90 4.77 9.33
CA GLY A 31 -29.54 6.05 9.04
C GLY A 31 -29.25 6.65 7.66
N ILE A 32 -28.44 6.00 6.80
CA ILE A 32 -28.13 6.49 5.45
C ILE A 32 -28.55 5.44 4.41
N GLY A 33 -29.38 5.84 3.44
CA GLY A 33 -29.73 5.00 2.30
C GLY A 33 -28.53 4.76 1.38
N LEU A 34 -28.40 3.57 0.80
CA LEU A 34 -27.29 3.23 -0.12
C LEU A 34 -27.19 4.18 -1.33
N SER A 35 -28.30 4.77 -1.76
CA SER A 35 -28.33 5.82 -2.79
C SER A 35 -27.47 7.04 -2.40
N ASN A 36 -27.44 7.37 -1.12
CA ASN A 36 -26.80 8.57 -0.58
C ASN A 36 -25.34 8.34 -0.17
N LEU A 37 -24.83 7.10 -0.28
CA LEU A 37 -23.42 6.82 -0.03
C LEU A 37 -22.57 7.28 -1.21
N PRO A 38 -21.59 8.17 -1.01
CA PRO A 38 -20.69 8.61 -2.08
C PRO A 38 -19.65 7.52 -2.33
N MET A 39 -20.00 6.53 -3.16
CA MET A 39 -19.08 5.47 -3.59
C MET A 39 -18.86 5.54 -5.10
N VAL A 40 -17.59 5.44 -5.47
CA VAL A 40 -17.12 5.46 -6.84
C VAL A 40 -16.33 4.18 -7.06
N GLY A 41 -16.64 3.47 -8.12
CA GLY A 41 -15.83 2.38 -8.64
C GLY A 41 -14.68 2.97 -9.44
N ILE A 42 -13.48 2.47 -9.19
CA ILE A 42 -12.30 2.83 -9.97
C ILE A 42 -12.05 1.67 -10.94
N GLY A 43 -11.76 1.96 -12.21
CA GLY A 43 -11.30 0.93 -13.17
C GLY A 43 -10.10 0.20 -12.59
N SER A 44 -10.29 -1.07 -12.21
CA SER A 44 -9.39 -1.79 -11.30
C SER A 44 -7.97 -1.87 -11.82
N ASP A 45 -7.82 -2.13 -13.12
CA ASP A 45 -6.52 -2.51 -13.68
C ASP A 45 -5.61 -1.29 -13.80
N LEU A 46 -6.13 -0.19 -14.35
CA LEU A 46 -5.37 1.06 -14.47
C LEU A 46 -5.03 1.66 -13.10
N ALA A 47 -5.94 1.56 -12.14
CA ALA A 47 -5.68 2.01 -10.78
C ALA A 47 -4.64 1.14 -10.07
N ASN A 48 -4.75 -0.18 -10.21
CA ASN A 48 -3.78 -1.12 -9.66
C ASN A 48 -2.39 -0.90 -10.24
N GLU A 49 -2.26 -0.78 -11.56
CA GLU A 49 -0.99 -0.50 -12.22
C GLU A 49 -0.40 0.84 -11.79
N SER A 50 -1.23 1.88 -11.71
CA SER A 50 -0.79 3.22 -11.32
C SER A 50 -0.30 3.25 -9.87
N VAL A 51 -1.08 2.68 -8.94
CA VAL A 51 -0.70 2.59 -7.52
C VAL A 51 0.55 1.73 -7.36
N ASN A 52 0.61 0.57 -8.02
CA ASN A 52 1.79 -0.30 -7.98
C ASN A 52 3.04 0.42 -8.50
N SER A 53 2.92 1.18 -9.60
CA SER A 53 4.05 1.94 -10.17
C SER A 53 4.55 3.01 -9.21
N VAL A 54 3.63 3.80 -8.62
CA VAL A 54 3.98 4.83 -7.64
C VAL A 54 4.63 4.23 -6.40
N MET A 55 4.03 3.18 -5.84
CA MET A 55 4.52 2.52 -4.63
C MET A 55 5.88 1.85 -4.86
N LYS A 56 6.10 1.17 -5.99
CA LYS A 56 7.42 0.61 -6.34
C LYS A 56 8.49 1.70 -6.47
N LYS A 57 8.18 2.85 -7.07
CA LYS A 57 9.11 3.99 -7.13
C LYS A 57 9.43 4.53 -5.74
N LEU A 58 8.42 4.66 -4.90
CA LEU A 58 8.59 5.10 -3.52
C LEU A 58 9.45 4.12 -2.71
N LEU A 59 9.21 2.82 -2.83
CA LEU A 59 10.02 1.77 -2.19
C LEU A 59 11.49 1.84 -2.62
N LYS A 60 11.77 2.02 -3.92
CA LYS A 60 13.14 2.25 -4.41
C LYS A 60 13.78 3.48 -3.80
N ALA A 61 13.04 4.59 -3.73
CA ALA A 61 13.54 5.84 -3.16
C ALA A 61 13.82 5.71 -1.66
N LEU A 62 12.95 5.04 -0.91
CA LEU A 62 13.14 4.77 0.51
C LEU A 62 14.30 3.80 0.75
N HIS A 63 14.42 2.74 -0.05
CA HIS A 63 15.56 1.83 0.00
C HIS A 63 16.87 2.58 -0.19
N TYR A 64 16.99 3.39 -1.26
CA TYR A 64 18.18 4.21 -1.48
C TYR A 64 18.42 5.20 -0.34
N ARG A 65 17.37 5.86 0.17
CA ARG A 65 17.48 6.83 1.27
C ARG A 65 18.13 6.23 2.51
N HIS A 66 17.81 4.99 2.85
CA HIS A 66 18.29 4.40 4.10
C HIS A 66 19.50 3.48 3.94
N THR A 67 19.69 2.88 2.76
CA THR A 67 20.85 2.00 2.51
C THR A 67 21.99 2.72 1.79
N GLY A 68 21.72 3.80 1.07
CA GLY A 68 22.65 4.43 0.13
C GLY A 68 22.86 3.64 -1.17
N HIS A 69 22.20 2.49 -1.34
CA HIS A 69 22.40 1.60 -2.47
C HIS A 69 21.25 1.71 -3.47
N ILE A 70 21.57 1.85 -4.76
CA ILE A 70 20.59 1.84 -5.84
C ILE A 70 20.22 0.38 -6.11
N LEU A 71 18.93 0.07 -6.18
CA LEU A 71 18.45 -1.26 -6.53
C LEU A 71 18.95 -1.65 -7.94
N PRO A 72 19.75 -2.72 -8.09
CA PRO A 72 20.27 -3.16 -9.39
C PRO A 72 19.16 -3.70 -10.28
N ARG A 73 19.49 -3.90 -11.57
CA ARG A 73 18.55 -4.45 -12.55
C ARG A 73 18.00 -5.84 -12.18
N GLY A 74 18.81 -6.66 -11.50
CA GLY A 74 18.41 -8.00 -11.00
C GLY A 74 17.73 -7.98 -9.63
N GLY A 75 17.55 -6.80 -9.03
CA GLY A 75 16.83 -6.66 -7.77
C GLY A 75 15.32 -6.77 -7.96
N SER A 76 14.64 -7.09 -6.87
CA SER A 76 13.20 -7.38 -6.86
C SER A 76 12.48 -6.57 -5.79
N ILE A 77 11.19 -6.33 -6.06
CA ILE A 77 10.31 -5.59 -5.16
C ILE A 77 8.98 -6.33 -5.08
N GLU A 78 8.67 -6.79 -3.87
CA GLU A 78 7.35 -7.27 -3.52
C GLU A 78 6.55 -6.16 -2.85
N LEU A 79 5.30 -6.04 -3.25
CA LEU A 79 4.40 -4.99 -2.81
C LEU A 79 3.00 -5.57 -2.63
N LYS A 80 2.47 -5.38 -1.44
CA LYS A 80 1.06 -5.48 -1.11
C LYS A 80 0.58 -4.08 -0.75
N TRP A 81 -0.55 -3.65 -1.29
CA TRP A 81 -1.18 -2.41 -0.86
C TRP A 81 -2.66 -2.61 -0.67
N ILE A 82 -3.22 -1.82 0.24
CA ILE A 82 -4.63 -1.87 0.59
C ILE A 82 -5.17 -0.46 0.82
N THR A 83 -6.47 -0.31 0.65
CA THR A 83 -7.18 0.89 1.09
C THR A 83 -7.68 0.72 2.52
N ASN A 84 -8.16 1.81 3.10
CA ASN A 84 -8.80 1.79 4.41
C ASN A 84 -10.00 0.83 4.53
N ALA A 85 -10.64 0.45 3.43
CA ALA A 85 -11.73 -0.52 3.41
C ALA A 85 -11.27 -1.92 3.87
N TYR A 86 -9.98 -2.23 3.70
CA TYR A 86 -9.39 -3.53 3.97
C TYR A 86 -8.45 -3.52 5.18
N LEU A 87 -8.53 -2.53 6.08
CA LEU A 87 -7.67 -2.47 7.27
C LEU A 87 -7.69 -3.73 8.13
N HIS A 88 -8.80 -4.48 8.10
CA HIS A 88 -8.92 -5.74 8.84
C HIS A 88 -7.95 -6.82 8.36
N THR A 89 -7.48 -6.77 7.10
CA THR A 89 -6.51 -7.74 6.54
C THR A 89 -5.10 -7.51 7.08
N LEU A 90 -4.78 -6.32 7.62
CA LEU A 90 -3.48 -6.05 8.22
C LEU A 90 -3.22 -6.85 9.50
N LYS A 91 -4.24 -7.48 10.07
CA LYS A 91 -4.07 -8.35 11.23
C LYS A 91 -3.09 -9.48 10.96
N GLU A 92 -3.07 -10.00 9.73
CA GLU A 92 -2.16 -11.05 9.30
C GLU A 92 -0.71 -10.56 9.21
N ASP A 93 -0.50 -9.26 8.96
CA ASP A 93 0.82 -8.65 8.81
C ASP A 93 1.34 -8.03 10.12
N GLN A 94 0.65 -8.16 11.25
CA GLN A 94 0.97 -7.42 12.49
C GLN A 94 2.35 -7.74 13.05
N GLU A 95 2.76 -9.01 13.02
CA GLU A 95 4.07 -9.43 13.49
C GLU A 95 5.19 -8.82 12.62
N PHE A 96 5.03 -8.90 11.30
CA PHE A 96 5.93 -8.25 10.35
C PHE A 96 6.00 -6.73 10.59
N ILE A 97 4.86 -6.03 10.67
CA ILE A 97 4.81 -4.59 10.95
C ILE A 97 5.45 -4.24 12.29
N GLY A 98 5.27 -5.10 13.30
CA GLY A 98 5.85 -4.96 14.63
C GLY A 98 7.38 -5.09 14.64
N SER A 99 7.93 -5.93 13.77
CA SER A 99 9.38 -6.11 13.60
C SER A 99 10.10 -4.90 12.99
N LEU A 100 9.37 -4.01 12.31
CA LEU A 100 9.93 -2.80 11.71
C LEU A 100 10.12 -1.70 12.76
N THR A 101 11.32 -1.64 13.33
CA THR A 101 11.68 -0.71 14.42
C THR A 101 12.02 0.70 13.94
N GLY A 102 12.44 0.85 12.68
CA GLY A 102 12.82 2.14 12.11
C GLY A 102 11.62 3.08 11.97
N VAL A 103 11.68 4.23 12.61
CA VAL A 103 10.69 5.32 12.48
C VAL A 103 11.43 6.62 12.13
N PRO A 104 11.21 7.18 10.92
CA PRO A 104 11.88 8.39 10.47
C PRO A 104 11.20 9.65 11.00
N THR A 105 11.97 10.72 11.18
CA THR A 105 11.42 12.07 11.32
C THR A 105 11.04 12.61 9.95
N LEU A 106 9.79 13.08 9.80
CA LEU A 106 9.25 13.57 8.54
C LEU A 106 8.89 15.05 8.64
N THR A 107 9.90 15.90 8.47
CA THR A 107 9.72 17.35 8.49
C THR A 107 10.08 17.98 7.15
N ARG A 108 9.35 19.03 6.78
CA ARG A 108 9.67 19.89 5.63
C ARG A 108 9.52 21.34 6.05
N ASN A 109 10.59 22.12 5.90
CA ASN A 109 10.63 23.53 6.34
C ASN A 109 10.13 23.71 7.79
N GLY A 110 10.54 22.83 8.69
CA GLY A 110 10.13 22.85 10.11
C GLY A 110 8.71 22.36 10.39
N THR A 111 7.92 22.00 9.38
CA THR A 111 6.57 21.45 9.55
C THR A 111 6.61 19.93 9.58
N ASP A 112 6.01 19.31 10.58
CA ASP A 112 5.82 17.86 10.65
C ASP A 112 4.74 17.40 9.65
N LEU A 113 5.08 16.38 8.87
CA LEU A 113 4.23 15.77 7.84
C LEU A 113 3.69 14.40 8.24
N SER A 114 3.99 13.92 9.45
CA SER A 114 3.57 12.62 9.98
C SER A 114 2.05 12.37 9.87
N SER A 115 1.24 13.43 9.93
CA SER A 115 -0.22 13.39 9.77
C SER A 115 -0.70 13.14 8.33
N GLN A 116 0.15 13.37 7.33
CA GLN A 116 -0.15 13.20 5.90
C GLN A 116 0.49 11.94 5.35
N PHE A 117 1.71 11.66 5.79
CA PHE A 117 2.53 10.55 5.36
C PHE A 117 3.37 10.05 6.51
N SER A 118 3.35 8.74 6.74
CA SER A 118 4.24 8.10 7.70
C SER A 118 4.71 6.76 7.14
N TYR A 119 5.85 6.29 7.62
CA TYR A 119 6.29 4.93 7.32
C TYR A 119 7.15 4.37 8.44
N ARG A 120 7.18 3.03 8.53
CA ARG A 120 8.14 2.28 9.32
C ARG A 120 9.03 1.48 8.40
N TYR A 121 10.23 1.13 8.87
CA TYR A 121 11.17 0.37 8.08
C TYR A 121 12.05 -0.57 8.91
N GLY A 122 12.56 -1.59 8.24
CA GLY A 122 13.59 -2.51 8.74
C GLY A 122 14.59 -2.74 7.62
N ILE A 123 15.88 -2.83 7.95
CA ILE A 123 16.96 -2.95 6.97
C ILE A 123 17.94 -4.00 7.45
N ASP A 124 18.36 -4.85 6.51
CA ASP A 124 19.50 -5.73 6.63
C ASP A 124 20.54 -5.26 5.61
N LEU A 125 21.61 -4.62 6.09
CA LEU A 125 22.67 -4.07 5.24
C LEU A 125 23.60 -5.17 4.68
N GLU A 126 23.70 -6.32 5.34
CA GLU A 126 24.52 -7.44 4.87
C GLU A 126 23.87 -8.10 3.66
N LYS A 127 22.55 -8.29 3.73
CA LYS A 127 21.76 -8.88 2.63
C LYS A 127 21.25 -7.85 1.63
N LEU A 128 21.46 -6.56 1.89
CA LEU A 128 20.91 -5.44 1.11
C LEU A 128 19.39 -5.56 0.91
N VAL A 129 18.68 -5.91 1.99
CA VAL A 129 17.23 -6.04 2.02
C VAL A 129 16.66 -4.91 2.87
N SER A 130 15.51 -4.38 2.44
CA SER A 130 14.75 -3.43 3.24
C SER A 130 13.26 -3.71 3.15
N ALA A 131 12.59 -3.60 4.29
CA ALA A 131 11.16 -3.73 4.43
C ALA A 131 10.55 -2.39 4.84
N PHE A 132 9.35 -2.10 4.34
CA PHE A 132 8.63 -0.87 4.61
C PHE A 132 7.14 -1.11 4.83
N VAL A 133 6.58 -0.34 5.77
CA VAL A 133 5.13 -0.13 5.90
C VAL A 133 4.88 1.35 5.74
N ILE A 134 4.14 1.72 4.71
CA ILE A 134 3.91 3.10 4.26
C ILE A 134 2.43 3.43 4.43
N VAL A 135 2.12 4.58 5.01
CA VAL A 135 0.76 5.01 5.32
C VAL A 135 0.53 6.42 4.79
N PHE A 136 -0.45 6.57 3.90
CA PHE A 136 -0.96 7.86 3.42
C PHE A 136 -2.25 8.22 4.16
N ARG A 137 -2.08 8.81 5.35
CA ARG A 137 -3.17 9.18 6.26
C ARG A 137 -4.15 8.00 6.42
N ASN A 138 -5.43 8.19 6.06
CA ASN A 138 -6.48 7.18 6.20
C ASN A 138 -6.94 6.62 4.84
N SER A 139 -6.09 6.67 3.81
CA SER A 139 -6.51 6.36 2.44
C SER A 139 -5.88 5.06 1.93
N LEU A 140 -4.55 4.99 2.00
CA LEU A 140 -3.74 3.95 1.35
C LEU A 140 -2.64 3.49 2.30
N ILE A 141 -2.45 2.18 2.38
CA ILE A 141 -1.36 1.54 3.10
C ILE A 141 -0.62 0.63 2.13
N GLY A 142 0.71 0.70 2.13
CA GLY A 142 1.55 -0.23 1.39
C GLY A 142 2.52 -0.95 2.30
N ILE A 143 2.70 -2.23 2.06
CA ILE A 143 3.69 -3.09 2.68
C ILE A 143 4.58 -3.58 1.55
N GLY A 144 5.89 -3.40 1.68
CA GLY A 144 6.79 -3.83 0.61
C GLY A 144 8.17 -4.20 1.10
N ILE A 145 8.78 -5.12 0.36
CA ILE A 145 10.14 -5.59 0.57
C ILE A 145 10.92 -5.31 -0.71
N VAL A 146 12.14 -4.82 -0.53
CA VAL A 146 13.09 -4.52 -1.62
C VAL A 146 14.34 -5.34 -1.34
N ALA A 147 14.75 -6.15 -2.32
CA ALA A 147 15.92 -7.01 -2.21
C ALA A 147 16.80 -6.88 -3.46
N HIS A 148 18.11 -6.86 -3.27
CA HIS A 148 19.07 -6.85 -4.39
C HIS A 148 19.17 -8.19 -5.11
N ASP A 149 18.78 -9.27 -4.45
CA ASP A 149 18.79 -10.64 -4.97
C ASP A 149 17.37 -11.22 -4.94
N GLU A 150 16.86 -11.63 -6.10
CA GLU A 150 15.52 -12.21 -6.25
C GLU A 150 15.34 -13.56 -5.56
N ARG A 151 16.45 -14.28 -5.29
CA ARG A 151 16.40 -15.59 -4.62
C ARG A 151 15.90 -15.48 -3.18
N ILE A 152 15.99 -14.31 -2.58
CA ILE A 152 15.50 -14.04 -1.22
C ILE A 152 13.99 -14.29 -1.13
N PHE A 153 13.25 -14.06 -2.21
CA PHE A 153 11.81 -14.30 -2.26
C PHE A 153 11.43 -15.75 -2.59
N GLN A 154 12.38 -16.57 -3.06
CA GLN A 154 12.12 -17.96 -3.46
C GLN A 154 12.29 -18.96 -2.29
N CYS A 155 13.03 -18.60 -1.24
CA CYS A 155 13.27 -19.48 -0.08
C CYS A 155 12.02 -19.80 0.76
N GLU A 156 10.95 -19.00 0.71
CA GLU A 156 9.74 -19.23 1.51
C GLU A 156 8.71 -20.15 0.83
N ALA A 157 8.77 -20.32 -0.50
CA ALA A 157 7.82 -21.17 -1.23
C ALA A 157 8.14 -22.67 -1.08
N ASP A 158 9.41 -23.03 -0.89
CA ASP A 158 9.86 -24.43 -0.83
C ASP A 158 9.77 -25.05 0.57
N GLN A 159 9.38 -24.29 1.60
CA GLN A 159 9.19 -24.80 2.98
C GLN A 159 7.72 -25.12 3.32
N ALA A 160 6.80 -24.92 2.38
CA ALA A 160 5.36 -25.16 2.55
C ALA A 160 4.82 -26.36 1.74
N SER A 161 5.69 -27.23 1.20
CA SER A 161 5.32 -28.48 0.52
C SER A 161 5.65 -29.72 1.34
#